data_AF-R5TMV6-F1
#
_entry.id   AF-R5TMV6-F1
#
_cell.length_a   1.000
_cell.length_b   1.000
_cell.length_c   1.000
_cell.angle_alpha   90.00
_cell.angle_beta   90.00
_cell.angle_gamma   90.00
#
_symmetry.space_group_name_H-M   'P 1'
#
loop_
_entity.id
_entity.type
_entity.pdbx_description
1 polymer ?
#
loop_
_entity_poly.entity_id
_entity_poly.type
_entity_poly.pdbx_seq_one_letter_code
_entity_poly.pdbx_strand_id
1 'polypeptide(L)'
;MKKEKTTQFLMKPKFRHIYAMLVVCIGFVMFRADTFGQGIQMIGTMFTGWNFDSASMQVAVYWLNPFYLVMLFVGILGCMPILPGIHAFMERGAAVKRIVVPFSYVGSVLLLLLSMMSLSSGTYNPFIYFRF
;
A
#
# COMPACT_ATOMS: atom_id res chain seq x y z
N MET A 1 -29.34 -28.01 0.65
CA MET A 1 -29.17 -26.97 -0.39
C MET A 1 -29.41 -25.50 0.06
N LYS A 2 -29.70 -25.18 1.34
CA LYS A 2 -30.00 -23.79 1.77
C LYS A 2 -28.85 -23.06 2.49
N LYS A 3 -27.79 -23.76 2.93
CA LYS A 3 -26.64 -23.14 3.64
C LYS A 3 -25.62 -22.45 2.71
N GLU A 4 -25.51 -22.87 1.45
CA GLU A 4 -24.52 -22.31 0.51
C GLU A 4 -24.84 -20.89 0.03
N LYS A 5 -26.12 -20.53 -0.04
CA LYS A 5 -26.54 -19.19 -0.52
C LYS A 5 -26.44 -18.09 0.54
N THR A 6 -26.48 -18.44 1.83
CA THR A 6 -26.41 -17.45 2.92
C THR A 6 -25.00 -16.90 3.12
N THR A 7 -23.97 -17.74 2.95
CA THR A 7 -22.56 -17.30 3.04
C THR A 7 -22.16 -16.43 1.86
N GLN A 8 -22.73 -16.67 0.67
CA GLN A 8 -22.54 -15.85 -0.54
C GLN A 8 -23.23 -14.47 -0.44
N PHE A 9 -24.29 -14.34 0.37
CA PHE A 9 -25.03 -13.08 0.54
C PHE A 9 -24.40 -12.14 1.57
N LEU A 10 -23.72 -12.68 2.60
CA LEU A 10 -23.27 -11.89 3.76
C LEU A 10 -22.03 -11.02 3.52
N MET A 11 -21.30 -11.19 2.42
CA MET A 11 -20.13 -10.36 2.13
C MET A 11 -19.96 -10.17 0.62
N LYS A 12 -20.58 -9.10 0.07
CA LYS A 12 -20.16 -8.61 -1.25
C LYS A 12 -18.65 -8.34 -1.19
N PRO A 13 -17.87 -8.71 -2.23
CA PRO A 13 -16.40 -8.65 -2.20
C PRO A 13 -15.87 -7.28 -1.76
N LYS A 14 -16.56 -6.20 -2.12
CA LYS A 14 -16.25 -4.82 -1.72
C LYS A 14 -16.22 -4.60 -0.20
N PHE A 15 -17.17 -5.17 0.55
CA PHE A 15 -17.23 -5.02 2.01
C PHE A 15 -16.09 -5.75 2.72
N ARG A 16 -15.61 -6.86 2.16
CA ARG A 16 -14.44 -7.58 2.70
C ARG A 16 -13.17 -6.76 2.59
N HIS A 17 -12.98 -6.09 1.45
CA HIS A 17 -11.81 -5.22 1.24
C HIS A 17 -11.84 -4.01 2.17
N ILE A 18 -13.00 -3.36 2.32
CA ILE A 18 -13.14 -2.22 3.23
C ILE A 18 -12.86 -2.64 4.68
N TYR A 19 -13.43 -3.76 5.12
CA TYR A 19 -13.19 -4.29 6.46
C TYR A 19 -11.71 -4.63 6.68
N ALA A 20 -11.08 -5.34 5.73
CA ALA A 20 -9.66 -5.69 5.81
C ALA A 20 -8.78 -4.44 5.91
N MET A 21 -9.01 -3.43 5.06
CA MET A 21 -8.24 -2.18 5.09
C MET A 21 -8.44 -1.43 6.41
N LEU A 22 -9.66 -1.33 6.93
CA LEU A 22 -9.91 -0.67 8.22
C LEU A 22 -9.20 -1.37 9.37
N VAL A 23 -9.31 -2.70 9.47
CA VAL A 23 -8.64 -3.47 10.54
C VAL A 23 -7.13 -3.35 10.45
N VAL A 24 -6.57 -3.42 9.23
CA VAL A 24 -5.13 -3.22 9.00
C VAL A 24 -4.71 -1.81 9.41
N CYS A 25 -5.42 -0.77 8.98
CA CYS A 25 -5.10 0.62 9.34
C CYS A 25 -5.11 0.84 10.86
N ILE A 26 -6.16 0.38 11.55
CA ILE A 26 -6.26 0.52 13.02
C ILE A 26 -5.12 -0.22 13.71
N GLY A 27 -4.82 -1.45 13.28
CA GLY A 27 -3.70 -2.23 13.81
C GLY A 27 -2.35 -1.53 13.62
N PHE A 28 -2.09 -1.00 12.42
CA PHE A 28 -0.86 -0.26 12.12
C PHE A 28 -0.71 1.02 12.94
N VAL A 29 -1.81 1.73 13.21
CA VAL A 29 -1.78 2.92 14.08
C VAL A 29 -1.39 2.55 15.51
N MET A 30 -1.93 1.45 16.04
CA MET A 30 -1.61 0.97 17.39
C MET A 30 -0.16 0.49 17.50
N PHE A 31 0.40 -0.12 16.47
CA PHE A 31 1.83 -0.50 16.44
C PHE A 31 2.77 0.69 16.28
N ARG A 32 2.30 1.77 15.65
CA ARG A 32 3.08 3.00 15.47
C ARG A 32 3.14 3.85 16.75
N ALA A 33 2.06 3.87 17.54
CA ALA A 33 1.97 4.74 18.70
C ALA A 33 2.91 4.25 19.83
N ASP A 34 3.59 5.19 20.48
CA ASP A 34 4.51 4.90 21.59
C ASP A 34 3.75 4.49 22.86
N THR A 35 2.49 4.91 23.00
CA THR A 35 1.62 4.59 24.14
C THR A 35 0.20 4.26 23.70
N PHE A 36 -0.49 3.47 24.52
CA PHE A 36 -1.90 3.10 24.27
C PHE A 36 -2.82 4.33 24.20
N GLY A 37 -2.60 5.32 25.05
CA GLY A 37 -3.36 6.58 25.05
C GLY A 37 -3.18 7.39 23.77
N GLN A 38 -1.93 7.51 23.30
CA GLN A 38 -1.62 8.16 22.02
C GLN A 38 -2.27 7.41 20.84
N GLY A 39 -2.26 6.08 20.85
CA GLY A 39 -2.90 5.27 19.81
C GLY A 39 -4.41 5.53 19.69
N ILE A 40 -5.12 5.59 20.83
CA ILE A 40 -6.55 5.92 20.85
C ILE A 40 -6.80 7.34 20.35
N GLN A 41 -5.98 8.31 20.76
CA GLN A 41 -6.09 9.70 20.28
C GLN A 41 -5.88 9.78 18.77
N MET A 42 -4.88 9.08 18.23
CA MET A 42 -4.61 9.02 16.78
C MET A 42 -5.76 8.37 16.00
N ILE A 43 -6.40 7.32 16.54
CA ILE A 43 -7.59 6.73 15.92
C ILE A 43 -8.76 7.72 15.97
N GLY A 44 -8.96 8.39 17.09
CA GLY A 44 -10.01 9.41 17.25
C GLY A 44 -9.88 10.54 16.23
N THR A 45 -8.67 11.09 16.03
CA THR A 45 -8.45 12.18 15.08
C THR A 45 -8.73 11.79 13.63
N MET A 46 -8.58 10.51 13.25
CA MET A 46 -8.94 10.02 11.91
C MET A 46 -10.43 10.16 11.61
N PHE A 47 -11.31 10.02 12.61
CA PHE A 47 -12.76 10.03 12.42
C PHE A 47 -13.44 11.32 12.88
N THR A 48 -12.87 12.04 13.86
CA THR A 48 -13.51 13.21 14.49
C THR A 48 -12.67 14.49 14.46
N GLY A 49 -11.40 14.41 14.05
CA GLY A 49 -10.41 15.49 14.21
C GLY A 49 -10.24 16.42 13.02
N TRP A 50 -11.28 16.67 12.23
CA TRP A 50 -11.20 17.48 11.00
C TRP A 50 -11.12 18.98 11.34
N ASN A 51 -9.92 19.45 11.68
CA ASN A 51 -9.64 20.87 11.89
C ASN A 51 -8.83 21.41 10.70
N PHE A 52 -9.37 22.41 10.01
CA PHE A 52 -8.70 23.09 8.89
C PHE A 52 -7.86 24.26 9.40
N ASP A 53 -6.92 23.96 10.30
CA ASP A 53 -6.01 24.98 10.81
C ASP A 53 -4.89 25.27 9.80
N SER A 54 -4.38 26.50 9.80
CA SER A 54 -3.34 27.01 8.89
C SER A 54 -2.08 26.14 8.90
N ALA A 55 -1.75 25.54 10.05
CA ALA A 55 -0.62 24.61 10.20
C ALA A 55 -0.87 23.26 9.49
N SER A 56 -2.10 22.72 9.57
CA SER A 56 -2.46 21.47 8.89
C SER A 56 -2.46 21.63 7.36
N MET A 57 -2.87 22.81 6.87
CA MET A 57 -2.86 23.14 5.45
C MET A 57 -1.43 23.22 4.89
N GLN A 58 -0.47 23.76 5.65
CA GLN A 58 0.93 23.83 5.24
C GLN A 58 1.57 22.45 5.07
N VAL A 59 1.23 21.50 5.95
CA VAL A 59 1.67 20.11 5.81
C VAL A 59 1.10 19.48 4.53
N ALA A 60 -0.20 19.69 4.26
CA ALA A 60 -0.82 19.16 3.03
C ALA A 60 -0.17 19.74 1.75
N VAL A 61 0.16 21.04 1.75
CA VAL A 61 0.85 21.70 0.64
C VAL A 61 2.28 21.21 0.47
N TYR A 62 2.99 20.90 1.56
CA TYR A 62 4.34 20.31 1.50
C TYR A 62 4.35 18.96 0.76
N TRP A 63 3.34 18.11 1.00
CA TRP A 63 3.18 16.83 0.30
C TRP A 63 2.70 16.98 -1.15
N LEU A 64 2.20 18.16 -1.53
CA LEU A 64 1.80 18.48 -2.91
C LEU A 64 3.00 18.90 -3.78
N ASN A 65 4.18 18.35 -3.51
CA ASN A 65 5.36 18.55 -4.33
C ASN A 65 5.25 17.72 -5.63
N PRO A 66 5.70 18.25 -6.79
CA PRO A 66 5.76 17.49 -8.04
C PRO A 66 6.38 16.09 -7.90
N PHE A 67 7.38 15.93 -7.05
CA PHE A 67 8.00 14.63 -6.78
C PHE A 67 7.02 13.59 -6.22
N TYR A 68 6.23 13.96 -5.20
CA TYR A 68 5.25 13.05 -4.59
C TYR A 68 4.09 12.74 -5.53
N LEU A 69 3.68 13.70 -6.36
CA LEU A 69 2.65 13.49 -7.38
C LEU A 69 3.11 12.50 -8.46
N VAL A 70 4.36 12.60 -8.91
CA VAL A 70 4.94 11.64 -9.87
C VAL A 70 5.01 10.25 -9.23
N MET A 71 5.48 10.15 -7.98
CA MET A 71 5.50 8.86 -7.27
C MET A 71 4.11 8.26 -7.09
N LEU A 72 3.11 9.08 -6.77
CA LEU A 72 1.72 8.64 -6.67
C LEU A 72 1.21 8.09 -8.00
N PHE A 73 1.50 8.77 -9.10
CA PHE A 73 1.10 8.33 -10.44
C PHE A 73 1.77 7.00 -10.83
N VAL A 74 3.06 6.87 -10.59
CA VAL A 74 3.80 5.60 -10.82
C VAL A 74 3.24 4.48 -9.94
N GLY A 75 2.91 4.77 -8.68
CA GLY A 75 2.28 3.80 -7.77
C GLY A 75 0.91 3.35 -8.24
N ILE A 76 0.05 4.28 -8.69
CA ILE A 76 -1.27 3.97 -9.25
C ILE A 76 -1.13 3.07 -10.48
N LEU A 77 -0.22 3.39 -11.39
CA LEU A 77 0.06 2.53 -12.55
C LEU A 77 0.56 1.15 -12.09
N GLY A 78 1.53 1.08 -11.18
CA GLY A 78 2.06 -0.18 -10.66
C GLY A 78 1.02 -1.07 -9.96
N CYS A 79 -0.01 -0.48 -9.34
CA CYS A 79 -1.11 -1.22 -8.73
C CYS A 79 -2.18 -1.70 -9.73
N MET A 80 -2.20 -1.19 -10.96
CA MET A 80 -3.09 -1.71 -12.01
C MET A 80 -2.63 -3.11 -12.44
N PRO A 81 -3.54 -3.98 -12.90
CA PRO A 81 -3.18 -5.28 -13.45
C PRO A 81 -2.53 -5.13 -14.84
N ILE A 82 -1.32 -4.56 -14.88
CA ILE A 82 -0.52 -4.39 -16.11
C ILE A 82 0.04 -5.75 -16.58
N LEU A 83 0.26 -6.69 -15.65
CA LEU A 83 0.79 -8.04 -15.91
C LEU A 83 0.04 -8.82 -17.02
N PRO A 84 -1.30 -8.95 -17.00
CA PRO A 84 -2.02 -9.65 -18.07
C PRO A 84 -1.86 -8.98 -19.44
N GLY A 85 -1.76 -7.64 -19.49
CA GLY A 85 -1.49 -6.91 -20.73
C GLY A 85 -0.08 -7.17 -21.30
N ILE A 86 0.93 -7.26 -20.42
CA ILE A 86 2.30 -7.59 -20.81
C ILE A 86 2.39 -9.05 -21.28
N HIS A 87 1.68 -9.98 -20.62
CA HIS A 87 1.64 -11.38 -21.04
C HIS A 87 1.04 -11.56 -22.44
N ALA A 88 -0.08 -10.88 -22.73
CA ALA A 88 -0.68 -10.88 -24.06
C ALA A 88 0.23 -10.26 -25.14
N PHE A 89 1.08 -9.29 -24.77
CA PHE A 89 2.06 -8.70 -25.69
C PHE A 89 3.28 -9.61 -25.92
N MET A 90 3.72 -10.35 -24.90
CA MET A 90 4.84 -11.30 -25.00
C MET A 90 4.49 -12.54 -25.87
N GLU A 91 3.23 -12.94 -25.93
CA GLU A 91 2.78 -14.04 -26.79
C GLU A 91 2.78 -13.68 -28.29
N ARG A 92 2.84 -12.39 -28.66
CA ARG A 92 2.91 -11.96 -30.07
C ARG A 92 4.28 -12.18 -30.73
N GLY A 93 5.34 -12.47 -29.98
CA GLY A 93 6.67 -12.67 -30.57
C GLY A 93 7.70 -13.32 -29.66
N ALA A 94 8.26 -14.45 -30.09
CA ALA A 94 9.26 -15.21 -29.34
C ALA A 94 10.54 -14.41 -29.01
N ALA A 95 10.92 -13.46 -29.86
CA ALA A 95 12.06 -12.57 -29.63
C ALA A 95 11.82 -11.59 -28.46
N VAL A 96 10.60 -11.05 -28.34
CA VAL A 96 10.20 -10.13 -27.26
C VAL A 96 10.22 -10.88 -25.93
N LYS A 97 9.68 -12.10 -25.89
CA LYS A 97 9.68 -12.95 -24.70
C LYS A 97 11.10 -13.24 -24.18
N ARG A 98 12.06 -13.48 -25.09
CA ARG A 98 13.46 -13.80 -24.73
C ARG A 98 14.19 -12.63 -24.07
N ILE A 99 13.77 -11.39 -24.33
CA ILE A 99 14.37 -10.17 -23.77
C ILE A 99 13.62 -9.72 -22.51
N VAL A 100 12.28 -9.72 -22.55
CA VAL A 100 11.44 -9.21 -21.45
C VAL A 100 11.56 -10.08 -20.20
N VAL A 101 11.66 -11.41 -20.33
CA VAL A 101 11.77 -12.32 -19.20
C VAL A 101 13.03 -12.07 -18.35
N PRO A 102 14.27 -12.13 -18.87
CA PRO A 102 15.46 -11.86 -18.07
C PRO A 102 15.48 -10.42 -17.54
N PHE A 103 15.01 -9.44 -18.33
CA PHE A 103 14.90 -8.06 -17.88
C PHE A 103 13.95 -7.89 -16.68
N SER A 104 12.83 -8.63 -16.66
CA SER A 104 11.88 -8.61 -15.54
C SER A 104 12.48 -9.17 -14.25
N TYR A 105 13.31 -10.22 -14.34
CA TYR A 105 14.01 -10.79 -13.19
C TYR A 105 15.05 -9.80 -12.64
N VAL A 106 15.87 -9.21 -13.52
CA VAL A 106 16.85 -8.20 -13.13
C VAL A 106 16.15 -6.99 -12.50
N GLY A 107 15.06 -6.51 -13.12
CA GLY A 107 14.25 -5.43 -12.57
C GLY A 107 13.67 -5.75 -11.21
N SER A 108 13.17 -6.98 -11.00
CA SER A 108 12.63 -7.42 -9.70
C SER A 108 13.70 -7.46 -8.61
N VAL A 109 14.92 -7.93 -8.94
CA VAL A 109 16.05 -7.95 -8.00
C VAL A 109 16.47 -6.51 -7.65
N LEU A 110 16.57 -5.62 -8.63
CA LEU A 110 16.91 -4.22 -8.38
C LEU A 110 15.85 -3.52 -7.54
N LEU A 111 14.56 -3.75 -7.82
CA LEU A 111 13.46 -3.20 -7.02
C LEU A 111 13.47 -3.75 -5.59
N LEU A 112 13.78 -5.03 -5.40
CA LEU A 112 13.94 -5.63 -4.08
C LEU A 112 15.09 -4.95 -3.30
N LEU A 113 16.26 -4.79 -3.93
CA LEU A 113 17.40 -4.11 -3.31
C LEU A 113 17.08 -2.66 -2.96
N LEU A 114 16.42 -1.94 -3.86
CA LEU A 114 16.00 -0.56 -3.61
C LEU A 114 14.99 -0.49 -2.45
N SER A 115 14.04 -1.43 -2.40
CA SER A 115 13.08 -1.54 -1.29
C SER A 115 13.78 -1.81 0.04
N MET A 116 14.79 -2.69 0.06
CA MET A 116 15.58 -2.98 1.26
C MET A 116 16.40 -1.76 1.71
N MET A 117 17.00 -1.03 0.78
CA MET A 117 17.75 0.19 1.08
C MET A 117 16.82 1.29 1.63
N SER A 118 15.67 1.50 1.01
CA SER A 118 14.66 2.45 1.50
C SER A 118 14.14 2.07 2.88
N LEU A 119 13.94 0.77 3.15
CA LEU A 119 13.52 0.29 4.46
C LEU A 119 14.61 0.47 5.52
N SER A 120 15.87 0.21 5.18
CA SER A 120 17.04 0.38 6.06
C SER A 120 17.27 1.85 6.44
N SER A 121 17.02 2.78 5.52
CA SER A 121 17.13 4.23 5.80
C SER A 121 16.01 4.76 6.70
N GLY A 122 14.89 4.04 6.86
CA GLY A 122 13.80 4.40 7.75
C GLY A 122 14.13 4.05 9.19
N THR A 123 14.41 5.05 10.03
CA THR A 123 14.84 4.90 11.44
C THR A 123 13.82 4.19 12.36
N TYR A 124 12.60 3.89 11.89
CA TYR A 124 11.54 3.27 12.70
C TYR A 124 10.73 2.26 11.88
N ASN A 125 11.24 1.04 11.71
CA ASN A 125 10.41 -0.09 11.28
C ASN A 125 9.94 -0.87 12.52
N PRO A 126 8.67 -0.72 12.95
CA PRO A 126 8.18 -1.31 14.19
C PRO A 126 8.34 -2.84 14.23
N PHE A 127 8.40 -3.52 13.08
CA PHE A 127 8.56 -4.97 13.02
C PHE A 127 10.01 -5.47 13.21
N ILE A 128 11.02 -4.61 13.16
CA ILE A 128 12.42 -4.99 13.40
C ILE A 128 12.72 -5.04 14.90
N TYR A 129 12.02 -4.21 15.70
CA TYR A 129 12.21 -4.10 17.15
C TYR A 129 11.33 -5.05 17.97
N PHE A 130 10.28 -5.65 17.40
CA PHE A 130 9.55 -6.78 18.02
C PHE A 130 10.25 -8.12 17.79
N ARG A 131 11.56 -8.17 18.07
CA ARG A 131 12.26 -9.44 18.28
C ARG A 131 12.48 -9.54 19.79
N PHE A 132 11.42 -10.03 20.44
CA PHE A 132 11.28 -10.36 21.87
C PHE A 132 11.08 -9.15 22.80
#